data_AF-A0A1Y2WL98-F1
#
_entry.id   AF-A0A1Y2WL98-F1
#
_cell.length_a   1.000
_cell.length_b   1.000
_cell.length_c   1.000
_cell.angle_alpha   90.00
_cell.angle_beta   90.00
_cell.angle_gamma   90.00
#
_symmetry.space_group_name_H-M   'P 1'
#
loop_
_entity.id
_entity.type
_entity.pdbx_description
1 polymer ?
#
loop_
_entity_poly.entity_id
_entity_poly.type
_entity_poly.pdbx_seq_one_letter_code
_entity_poly.pdbx_strand_id
1 'polypeptide(L)'
;MVAHPAEAIETMFTACKELGSWPQAELHTQWPGTGKIGDAVFDHFFASAQQILSDAAAQEKASQAACAALLDRIDKPAVLVGHSAGGSAPWLVADVRPKLVRMVVALEPAGPPFYKVGITSGPGAPYGISNAPITYAPPVADPATDFKKVVIRAPGEDMIDCMLQAEGEGGGDSGPRQLVNLTDVRVLVVTAQASYHAQYDWAIVRYLRQAGVRRVEHMRLEERGIYGNGHMMFMERNSNAVAAEVVRWIEADTVVA
;
A
#
# COMPACT_ATOMS: atom_id res chain seq x y z
N MET A 1 4.01 21.61 -2.50
CA MET A 1 3.85 20.66 -3.62
C MET A 1 5.21 20.08 -3.94
N VAL A 2 5.27 18.82 -4.36
CA VAL A 2 6.49 18.09 -4.76
C VAL A 2 6.24 17.52 -6.16
N ALA A 3 7.23 17.65 -7.04
CA ALA A 3 7.28 16.93 -8.30
C ALA A 3 8.41 15.91 -8.22
N HIS A 4 8.19 14.71 -8.74
CA HIS A 4 9.25 13.70 -8.86
C HIS A 4 9.95 13.85 -10.22
N PRO A 5 11.29 13.77 -10.27
CA PRO A 5 12.03 13.88 -11.52
C PRO A 5 11.76 12.65 -12.41
N ALA A 6 11.85 12.84 -13.73
CA ALA A 6 11.57 11.78 -14.71
C ALA A 6 12.48 10.57 -14.49
N GLU A 7 13.75 10.80 -14.18
CA GLU A 7 14.76 9.77 -13.93
C GLU A 7 14.41 8.89 -12.74
N ALA A 8 13.77 9.45 -11.70
CA ALA A 8 13.32 8.67 -10.56
C ALA A 8 12.08 7.83 -10.91
N ILE A 9 11.16 8.38 -11.71
CA ILE A 9 9.98 7.67 -12.20
C ILE A 9 10.40 6.52 -13.12
N GLU A 10 11.34 6.78 -14.03
CA GLU A 10 11.94 5.82 -14.94
C GLU A 10 12.56 4.65 -14.16
N THR A 11 13.42 4.98 -13.20
CA THR A 11 14.13 4.00 -12.37
C THR A 11 13.18 3.16 -11.53
N MET A 12 12.20 3.78 -10.88
CA MET A 12 11.36 3.09 -9.91
C MET A 12 10.21 2.32 -10.54
N PHE A 13 9.65 2.80 -11.65
CA PHE A 13 8.33 2.35 -12.11
C PHE A 13 8.33 1.69 -13.49
N THR A 14 9.16 2.13 -14.43
CA THR A 14 8.98 1.78 -15.85
C THR A 14 10.17 1.05 -16.49
N ALA A 15 11.40 1.31 -16.03
CA ALA A 15 12.62 0.67 -16.51
C ALA A 15 13.45 0.05 -15.36
N CYS A 16 12.78 -0.38 -14.30
CA CYS A 16 13.46 -0.86 -13.10
C CYS A 16 14.33 -2.09 -13.33
N LYS A 17 14.05 -2.92 -14.34
CA LYS A 17 14.94 -4.02 -14.74
C LYS A 17 16.38 -3.58 -14.99
N GLU A 18 16.58 -2.40 -15.56
CA GLU A 18 17.91 -1.91 -15.92
C GLU A 18 18.49 -0.93 -14.90
N LEU A 19 17.62 -0.20 -14.19
CA LEU A 19 18.01 0.94 -13.36
C LEU A 19 17.75 0.73 -11.86
N GLY A 20 16.89 -0.23 -11.51
CA GLY A 20 16.48 -0.51 -10.14
C GLY A 20 17.62 -1.11 -9.31
N SER A 21 17.66 -0.77 -8.03
CA SER A 21 18.71 -1.21 -7.10
C SER A 21 18.27 -2.31 -6.13
N TRP A 22 17.10 -2.92 -6.36
CA TRP A 22 16.57 -4.00 -5.52
C TRP A 22 16.63 -5.35 -6.25
N PRO A 23 16.73 -6.48 -5.52
CA PRO A 23 16.96 -7.79 -6.13
C PRO A 23 15.92 -8.17 -7.20
N GLN A 24 14.65 -7.91 -6.94
CA GLN A 24 13.55 -8.32 -7.82
C GLN A 24 13.46 -7.50 -9.11
N ALA A 25 14.15 -6.36 -9.21
CA ALA A 25 13.98 -5.43 -10.32
C ALA A 25 14.28 -6.11 -11.66
N GLU A 26 15.28 -6.99 -11.71
CA GLU A 26 15.71 -7.73 -12.91
C GLU A 26 14.59 -8.55 -13.59
N LEU A 27 13.54 -8.87 -12.84
CA LEU A 27 12.38 -9.64 -13.30
C LEU A 27 11.39 -8.79 -14.10
N HIS A 28 11.51 -7.46 -14.08
CA HIS A 28 10.53 -6.57 -14.72
C HIS A 28 10.55 -6.71 -16.24
N THR A 29 9.40 -7.11 -16.80
CA THR A 29 9.29 -7.42 -18.23
C THR A 29 7.95 -6.97 -18.83
N GLN A 30 6.98 -6.52 -18.03
CA GLN A 30 5.63 -6.28 -18.53
C GLN A 30 5.36 -4.82 -18.95
N TRP A 31 6.29 -3.89 -18.75
CA TRP A 31 6.12 -2.52 -19.24
C TRP A 31 5.99 -2.48 -20.78
N PRO A 32 5.03 -1.73 -21.34
CA PRO A 32 4.93 -1.53 -22.78
C PRO A 32 6.01 -0.55 -23.27
N GLY A 33 6.78 -0.95 -24.29
CA GLY A 33 7.93 -0.16 -24.77
C GLY A 33 9.18 -0.38 -23.95
N THR A 34 10.14 0.54 -24.03
CA THR A 34 11.41 0.43 -23.29
C THR A 34 11.30 0.93 -21.85
N GLY A 35 10.28 1.75 -21.56
CA GLY A 35 10.09 2.38 -20.26
C GLY A 35 11.08 3.49 -19.93
N LYS A 36 11.91 3.88 -20.90
CA LYS A 36 12.96 4.89 -20.71
C LYS A 36 12.54 6.29 -21.15
N ILE A 37 13.21 7.32 -20.64
CA ILE A 37 13.03 8.70 -21.09
C ILE A 37 13.25 8.79 -22.61
N GLY A 38 12.30 9.40 -23.33
CA GLY A 38 12.30 9.48 -24.80
C GLY A 38 11.56 8.34 -25.51
N ASP A 39 11.13 7.31 -24.78
CA ASP A 39 10.16 6.34 -25.27
C ASP A 39 8.75 6.94 -25.21
N ALA A 40 7.98 6.83 -26.29
CA ALA A 40 6.66 7.45 -26.37
C ALA A 40 5.68 6.96 -25.28
N VAL A 41 5.81 5.73 -24.78
CA VAL A 41 4.97 5.23 -23.69
C VAL A 41 5.36 5.90 -22.38
N PHE A 42 6.66 5.95 -22.08
CA PHE A 42 7.16 6.62 -20.88
C PHE A 42 6.82 8.10 -20.88
N ASP A 43 7.08 8.80 -21.99
CA ASP A 43 6.85 10.25 -22.10
C ASP A 43 5.36 10.59 -21.90
N HIS A 44 4.44 9.78 -22.45
CA HIS A 44 3.00 9.95 -22.20
C HIS A 44 2.61 9.67 -20.74
N PHE A 45 3.17 8.62 -20.14
CA PHE A 45 2.95 8.34 -18.72
C PHE A 45 3.43 9.50 -17.84
N PHE A 46 4.66 9.96 -18.05
CA PHE A 46 5.24 11.06 -17.27
C PHE A 46 4.48 12.38 -17.49
N ALA A 47 4.01 12.66 -18.70
CA ALA A 47 3.17 13.83 -18.98
C ALA A 47 1.83 13.83 -18.23
N SER A 48 1.32 12.66 -17.82
CA SER A 48 0.12 12.55 -16.99
C SER A 48 0.38 12.82 -15.50
N ALA A 49 1.64 12.77 -15.06
CA ALA A 49 1.99 12.95 -13.67
C ALA A 49 1.72 14.39 -13.20
N GLN A 50 1.20 14.51 -11.98
CA GLN A 50 0.93 15.80 -11.35
C GLN A 50 1.74 15.93 -10.06
N GLN A 51 1.88 17.17 -9.59
CA GLN A 51 2.52 17.43 -8.31
C GLN A 51 1.68 16.86 -7.15
N ILE A 52 2.36 16.36 -6.12
CA ILE A 52 1.76 15.85 -4.88
C ILE A 52 1.91 16.89 -3.77
N LEU A 53 1.05 16.89 -2.74
CA LEU A 53 1.25 17.77 -1.59
C LEU A 53 2.51 17.33 -0.83
N SER A 54 3.28 18.31 -0.34
CA SER A 54 4.49 18.04 0.46
C SER A 54 4.16 17.57 1.88
N ASP A 55 2.97 17.92 2.38
CA ASP A 55 2.44 17.43 3.64
C ASP A 55 1.55 16.20 3.37
N ALA A 56 2.10 15.02 3.66
CA ALA A 56 1.42 13.75 3.47
C ALA A 56 0.18 13.61 4.37
N ALA A 57 0.20 14.15 5.59
CA ALA A 57 -0.94 14.08 6.49
C ALA A 57 -2.08 14.99 6.02
N ALA A 58 -1.76 16.18 5.49
CA ALA A 58 -2.75 17.05 4.87
C ALA A 58 -3.38 16.42 3.63
N GLN A 59 -2.58 15.76 2.79
CA GLN A 59 -3.09 15.04 1.63
C GLN A 59 -4.03 13.91 2.02
N GLU A 60 -3.63 13.08 2.98
CA GLU A 60 -4.43 11.97 3.45
C GLU A 60 -5.75 12.41 4.08
N LYS A 61 -5.74 13.49 4.89
CA LYS A 61 -6.96 14.10 5.44
C LYS A 61 -7.90 14.60 4.34
N ALA A 62 -7.37 15.26 3.32
CA ALA A 62 -8.16 15.75 2.19
C ALA A 62 -8.79 14.60 1.41
N SER A 63 -8.02 13.54 1.11
CA SER A 63 -8.51 12.33 0.44
C SER A 63 -9.56 11.60 1.28
N GLN A 64 -9.34 11.44 2.59
CA GLN A 64 -10.31 10.84 3.50
C GLN A 64 -11.63 11.59 3.48
N ALA A 65 -11.60 12.93 3.62
CA ALA A 65 -12.80 13.75 3.64
C ALA A 65 -13.57 13.67 2.32
N ALA A 66 -12.88 13.78 1.18
CA ALA A 66 -13.50 13.72 -0.15
C ALA A 66 -14.12 12.35 -0.44
N CYS A 67 -13.38 11.27 -0.16
CA CYS A 67 -13.87 9.90 -0.38
C CYS A 67 -15.01 9.54 0.59
N ALA A 68 -14.95 9.96 1.85
CA ALA A 68 -16.05 9.74 2.79
C ALA A 68 -17.34 10.46 2.33
N ALA A 69 -17.23 11.72 1.89
CA ALA A 69 -18.37 12.45 1.34
C ALA A 69 -18.93 11.80 0.05
N LEU A 70 -18.06 11.22 -0.78
CA LEU A 70 -18.49 10.46 -1.95
C LEU A 70 -19.25 9.18 -1.54
N LEU A 71 -18.76 8.43 -0.55
CA LEU A 71 -19.46 7.26 -0.05
C LEU A 71 -20.81 7.60 0.56
N ASP A 72 -20.89 8.70 1.33
CA ASP A 72 -22.16 9.20 1.87
C ASP A 72 -23.16 9.56 0.77
N ARG A 73 -22.68 10.04 -0.39
CA ARG A 73 -23.52 10.33 -1.55
C ARG A 73 -23.96 9.08 -2.31
N ILE A 74 -23.11 8.06 -2.39
CA ILE A 74 -23.43 6.77 -3.03
C ILE A 74 -24.43 5.98 -2.17
N ASP A 75 -24.31 6.11 -0.84
CA ASP A 75 -25.17 5.49 0.18
C ASP A 75 -25.30 3.96 0.04
N LYS A 76 -24.22 3.30 -0.37
CA LYS A 76 -24.10 1.85 -0.47
C LYS A 76 -22.68 1.41 -0.13
N PRO A 77 -22.49 0.22 0.47
CA PRO A 77 -21.17 -0.34 0.69
C PRO A 77 -20.39 -0.45 -0.63
N ALA A 78 -19.16 0.05 -0.63
CA ALA A 78 -18.27 0.05 -1.80
C ALA A 78 -16.98 -0.74 -1.53
N VAL A 79 -16.36 -1.23 -2.60
CA VAL A 79 -14.99 -1.73 -2.59
C VAL A 79 -14.07 -0.56 -2.90
N LEU A 80 -13.13 -0.27 -2.00
CA LEU A 80 -12.15 0.78 -2.21
C LEU A 80 -10.85 0.18 -2.75
N VAL A 81 -10.35 0.73 -3.85
CA VAL A 81 -9.06 0.35 -4.44
C VAL A 81 -8.09 1.51 -4.29
N GLY A 82 -6.95 1.30 -3.64
CA GLY A 82 -5.88 2.28 -3.49
C GLY A 82 -4.56 1.75 -4.02
N HIS A 83 -3.71 2.64 -4.54
CA HIS A 83 -2.37 2.29 -5.04
C HIS A 83 -1.30 3.20 -4.45
N SER A 84 -0.13 2.65 -4.09
CA SER A 84 1.04 3.43 -3.67
C SER A 84 0.72 4.44 -2.56
N ALA A 85 1.07 5.72 -2.75
CA ALA A 85 0.71 6.82 -1.84
C ALA A 85 -0.81 6.98 -1.62
N GLY A 86 -1.64 6.58 -2.59
CA GLY A 86 -3.11 6.52 -2.46
C GLY A 86 -3.61 5.31 -1.67
N GLY A 87 -2.74 4.34 -1.38
CA GLY A 87 -3.07 3.12 -0.63
C GLY A 87 -3.46 3.39 0.83
N SER A 88 -3.08 4.52 1.42
CA SER A 88 -3.47 4.88 2.79
C SER A 88 -4.91 5.43 2.90
N ALA A 89 -5.44 6.02 1.83
CA ALA A 89 -6.77 6.63 1.84
C ALA A 89 -7.90 5.62 2.13
N PRO A 90 -7.93 4.39 1.55
CA PRO A 90 -8.92 3.38 1.92
C PRO A 90 -8.95 3.02 3.41
N TRP A 91 -7.80 2.94 4.09
CA TRP A 91 -7.75 2.67 5.53
C TRP A 91 -8.45 3.78 6.32
N LEU A 92 -8.13 5.02 5.97
CA LEU A 92 -8.65 6.22 6.62
C LEU A 92 -10.15 6.39 6.36
N VAL A 93 -10.62 6.07 5.14
CA VAL A 93 -12.05 6.12 4.81
C VAL A 93 -12.81 5.02 5.55
N ALA A 94 -12.25 3.81 5.61
CA ALA A 94 -12.83 2.71 6.39
C ALA A 94 -12.91 3.04 7.89
N ASP A 95 -11.94 3.79 8.43
CA ASP A 95 -11.97 4.25 9.82
C ASP A 95 -13.18 5.12 10.14
N VAL A 96 -13.54 6.05 9.24
CA VAL A 96 -14.63 7.01 9.46
C VAL A 96 -15.98 6.59 8.88
N ARG A 97 -16.00 5.61 7.98
CA ARG A 97 -17.20 5.04 7.34
C ARG A 97 -17.15 3.50 7.28
N PRO A 98 -16.95 2.80 8.41
CA PRO A 98 -16.74 1.34 8.40
C PRO A 98 -17.92 0.56 7.81
N LYS A 99 -19.14 1.10 7.88
CA LYS A 99 -20.35 0.48 7.31
C LYS A 99 -20.49 0.65 5.80
N LEU A 100 -19.81 1.64 5.20
CA LEU A 100 -19.86 1.92 3.76
C LEU A 100 -18.64 1.37 3.01
N VAL A 101 -17.68 0.76 3.72
CA VAL A 101 -16.54 0.08 3.11
C VAL A 101 -16.72 -1.42 3.25
N ARG A 102 -17.04 -2.08 2.15
CA ARG A 102 -17.22 -3.54 2.12
C ARG A 102 -15.89 -4.28 2.15
N MET A 103 -14.91 -3.75 1.41
CA MET A 103 -13.57 -4.30 1.25
C MET A 103 -12.58 -3.19 0.89
N VAL A 104 -11.30 -3.47 1.13
CA VAL A 104 -10.19 -2.68 0.61
C VAL A 104 -9.27 -3.56 -0.22
N VAL A 105 -8.94 -3.10 -1.43
CA VAL A 105 -7.85 -3.64 -2.25
C VAL A 105 -6.73 -2.60 -2.29
N ALA A 106 -5.58 -2.95 -1.74
CA ALA A 106 -4.40 -2.12 -1.72
C ALA A 106 -3.36 -2.69 -2.70
N LEU A 107 -3.19 -2.04 -3.85
CA LEU A 107 -2.16 -2.34 -4.82
C LEU A 107 -0.87 -1.67 -4.34
N GLU A 108 0.04 -2.43 -3.76
CA GLU A 108 1.34 -1.91 -3.29
C GLU A 108 1.20 -0.60 -2.48
N PRO A 109 0.53 -0.63 -1.31
CA PRO A 109 0.31 0.57 -0.50
C PRO A 109 1.63 1.13 0.03
N ALA A 110 1.71 2.44 0.19
CA ALA A 110 2.87 3.11 0.76
C ALA A 110 3.29 2.46 2.11
N GLY A 111 4.58 2.22 2.25
CA GLY A 111 5.12 1.49 3.39
C GLY A 111 6.64 1.37 3.33
N PRO A 112 7.24 0.47 4.15
CA PRO A 112 6.62 -0.38 5.18
C PRO A 112 6.02 0.39 6.37
N PRO A 113 5.52 -0.29 7.43
CA PRO A 113 5.05 0.44 8.60
C PRO A 113 6.13 1.31 9.25
N PHE A 114 5.76 2.54 9.64
CA PHE A 114 6.64 3.55 10.29
C PHE A 114 7.84 4.06 9.47
N TYR A 115 8.12 3.51 8.29
CA TYR A 115 9.23 3.90 7.43
C TYR A 115 8.77 3.88 5.99
N LYS A 116 9.16 4.87 5.18
CA LYS A 116 8.80 4.91 3.77
C LYS A 116 9.96 4.41 2.93
N VAL A 117 9.69 3.46 2.04
CA VAL A 117 10.58 3.09 0.92
C VAL A 117 9.92 3.55 -0.38
N GLY A 118 10.70 4.14 -1.29
CA GLY A 118 10.23 4.59 -2.60
C GLY A 118 11.21 5.56 -3.24
N ILE A 119 10.72 6.46 -4.12
CA ILE A 119 11.54 7.51 -4.74
C ILE A 119 12.32 8.32 -3.70
N THR A 120 11.68 8.58 -2.56
CA THR A 120 12.34 9.10 -1.37
C THR A 120 12.08 8.16 -0.21
N SER A 121 13.17 7.60 0.33
CA SER A 121 13.13 6.74 1.51
C SER A 121 13.47 7.53 2.77
N GLY A 122 12.83 7.20 3.89
CA GLY A 122 13.03 7.93 5.14
C GLY A 122 11.93 7.64 6.17
N PRO A 123 11.86 8.46 7.24
CA PRO A 123 10.77 8.36 8.22
C PRO A 123 9.40 8.31 7.51
N GLY A 124 8.61 7.29 7.85
CA GLY A 124 7.34 7.02 7.19
C GLY A 124 6.15 7.39 8.05
N ALA A 125 5.03 6.70 7.79
CA ALA A 125 3.75 6.87 8.46
C ALA A 125 3.85 6.81 10.00
N PRO A 126 3.70 7.93 10.74
CA PRO A 126 3.73 7.93 12.21
C PRO A 126 2.72 6.98 12.85
N TYR A 127 1.57 6.76 12.21
CA TYR A 127 0.50 5.85 12.70
C TYR A 127 0.64 4.43 12.15
N GLY A 128 1.86 4.01 11.80
CA GLY A 128 2.15 2.70 11.22
C GLY A 128 1.89 2.68 9.73
N ILE A 129 0.63 2.78 9.30
CA ILE A 129 0.20 2.64 7.90
C ILE A 129 -0.43 3.91 7.30
N SER A 130 -0.47 5.00 8.07
CA SER A 130 -0.97 6.31 7.64
C SER A 130 -0.17 7.46 8.29
N ASN A 131 -0.16 8.58 7.60
CA ASN A 131 0.39 9.86 8.07
C ASN A 131 -0.65 10.67 8.83
N ALA A 132 -1.90 10.65 8.39
CA ALA A 132 -3.03 11.21 9.11
C ALA A 132 -3.42 10.30 10.28
N PRO A 133 -3.99 10.86 11.37
CA PRO A 133 -4.49 10.06 12.48
C PRO A 133 -5.53 9.03 12.03
N ILE A 134 -5.42 7.82 12.58
CA ILE A 134 -6.37 6.71 12.41
C ILE A 134 -6.70 6.14 13.79
N THR A 135 -7.92 5.64 13.98
CA THR A 135 -8.42 5.25 15.31
C THR A 135 -7.82 3.93 15.79
N TYR A 136 -7.11 4.00 16.93
CA TYR A 136 -6.55 2.85 17.63
C TYR A 136 -7.20 2.63 19.00
N ALA A 137 -7.19 1.38 19.48
CA ALA A 137 -7.35 1.05 20.89
C ALA A 137 -6.13 0.25 21.40
N PRO A 138 -5.47 0.70 22.49
CA PRO A 138 -5.68 1.98 23.18
C PRO A 138 -5.46 3.21 22.27
N PRO A 139 -6.08 4.36 22.55
CA PRO A 139 -5.95 5.57 21.73
C PRO A 139 -4.52 6.09 21.66
N VAL A 140 -4.13 6.59 20.48
CA VAL A 140 -2.82 7.23 20.25
C VAL A 140 -2.98 8.74 20.37
N ALA A 141 -2.37 9.33 21.39
CA ALA A 141 -2.27 10.77 21.58
C ALA A 141 -1.01 11.33 20.88
N ASP A 142 0.12 10.63 21.01
CA ASP A 142 1.38 10.99 20.36
C ASP A 142 2.04 9.75 19.73
N PRO A 143 1.99 9.60 18.39
CA PRO A 143 2.54 8.43 17.71
C PRO A 143 4.07 8.28 17.86
N ALA A 144 4.79 9.32 18.28
CA ALA A 144 6.23 9.21 18.53
C ALA A 144 6.54 8.40 19.81
N THR A 145 5.67 8.49 20.81
CA THR A 145 5.88 7.90 22.16
C THR A 145 4.95 6.73 22.45
N ASP A 146 3.75 6.74 21.88
CA ASP A 146 2.70 5.74 22.14
C ASP A 146 2.93 4.40 21.46
N PHE A 147 3.70 4.36 20.37
CA PHE A 147 4.09 3.13 19.69
C PHE A 147 5.44 2.65 20.18
N LYS A 148 5.44 1.51 20.86
CA LYS A 148 6.67 0.74 21.06
C LYS A 148 6.95 -0.07 19.81
N LYS A 149 8.10 0.20 19.19
CA LYS A 149 8.47 -0.33 17.88
C LYS A 149 9.60 -1.33 18.02
N VAL A 150 9.56 -2.39 17.22
CA VAL A 150 10.61 -3.41 17.14
C VAL A 150 10.93 -3.68 15.67
N VAL A 151 12.20 -3.93 15.37
CA VAL A 151 12.62 -4.38 14.03
C VAL A 151 12.40 -5.89 13.95
N ILE A 152 11.68 -6.31 12.93
CA ILE A 152 11.38 -7.70 12.62
C ILE A 152 12.16 -8.11 11.38
N ARG A 153 12.88 -9.24 11.51
CA ARG A 153 13.65 -9.84 10.42
C ARG A 153 12.74 -10.21 9.25
N ALA A 154 13.19 -9.92 8.05
CA ALA A 154 12.50 -10.30 6.82
C ALA A 154 12.36 -11.82 6.70
N PRO A 155 11.24 -12.33 6.13
CA PRO A 155 11.00 -13.76 6.01
C PRO A 155 11.77 -14.43 4.86
N GLY A 156 12.44 -13.65 3.99
CA GLY A 156 13.22 -14.15 2.86
C GLY A 156 14.48 -13.30 2.63
N GLU A 157 15.44 -13.86 1.89
CA GLU A 157 16.76 -13.23 1.67
C GLU A 157 16.68 -11.95 0.82
N ASP A 158 15.77 -11.91 -0.16
CA ASP A 158 15.54 -10.75 -1.03
C ASP A 158 14.55 -9.73 -0.46
N MET A 159 14.24 -9.84 0.84
CA MET A 159 13.32 -8.95 1.55
C MET A 159 14.06 -8.11 2.59
N ILE A 160 13.47 -6.98 2.97
CA ILE A 160 14.08 -6.07 3.95
C ILE A 160 13.42 -6.19 5.32
N ASP A 161 14.23 -6.03 6.37
CA ASP A 161 13.75 -5.98 7.75
C ASP A 161 12.81 -4.77 7.93
N CYS A 162 11.74 -4.96 8.70
CA CYS A 162 10.71 -3.94 8.83
C CYS A 162 10.38 -3.66 10.29
N MET A 163 10.00 -2.41 10.58
CA MET A 163 9.60 -1.99 11.91
C MET A 163 8.11 -2.27 12.13
N LEU A 164 7.76 -2.94 13.24
CA LEU A 164 6.39 -3.27 13.64
C LEU A 164 6.14 -2.88 15.10
N GLN A 165 4.91 -3.06 15.59
CA GLN A 165 4.62 -2.88 17.02
C GLN A 165 5.29 -4.00 17.83
N ALA A 166 5.83 -3.68 19.00
CA ALA A 166 6.38 -4.68 19.91
C ALA A 166 5.27 -5.57 20.49
N GLU A 167 5.52 -6.88 20.59
CA GLU A 167 4.64 -7.87 21.19
C GLU A 167 5.21 -8.33 22.56
N GLY A 168 4.35 -8.63 23.54
CA GLY A 168 4.76 -9.21 24.83
C GLY A 168 5.41 -8.25 25.84
N GLU A 169 6.11 -8.79 26.84
CA GLU A 169 6.81 -8.01 27.88
C GLU A 169 7.85 -7.08 27.25
N GLY A 170 7.65 -5.77 27.45
CA GLY A 170 8.35 -4.70 26.73
C GLY A 170 7.41 -3.86 25.85
N GLY A 171 6.30 -4.43 25.35
CA GLY A 171 5.22 -3.78 24.60
C GLY A 171 4.27 -2.91 25.44
N GLY A 172 4.38 -2.95 26.77
CA GLY A 172 3.44 -2.29 27.70
C GLY A 172 2.23 -3.18 27.99
N ASP A 173 1.52 -2.90 29.09
CA ASP A 173 0.47 -3.75 29.68
C ASP A 173 -0.74 -4.06 28.76
N SER A 174 -0.81 -3.48 27.55
CA SER A 174 -1.96 -3.58 26.64
C SER A 174 -1.67 -4.25 25.29
N GLY A 175 -0.44 -4.70 25.03
CA GLY A 175 -0.06 -5.32 23.74
C GLY A 175 -0.08 -4.33 22.56
N PRO A 176 -0.01 -4.82 21.31
CA PRO A 176 -0.10 -3.97 20.11
C PRO A 176 -1.42 -3.19 20.07
N ARG A 177 -1.38 -1.95 19.59
CA ARG A 177 -2.58 -1.12 19.40
C ARG A 177 -3.39 -1.65 18.22
N GLN A 178 -4.71 -1.65 18.38
CA GLN A 178 -5.67 -2.27 17.48
C GLN A 178 -6.43 -1.23 16.67
N LEU A 179 -6.53 -1.40 15.34
CA LEU A 179 -7.32 -0.58 14.41
C LEU A 179 -8.81 -0.94 14.51
N VAL A 180 -9.46 -0.48 15.57
CA VAL A 180 -10.80 -0.96 15.98
C VAL A 180 -11.91 -0.78 14.96
N ASN A 181 -11.82 0.22 14.07
CA ASN A 181 -12.83 0.45 13.03
C ASN A 181 -12.55 -0.36 11.76
N LEU A 182 -11.37 -0.96 11.62
CA LEU A 182 -10.98 -1.78 10.48
C LEU A 182 -11.03 -3.27 10.78
N THR A 183 -11.27 -3.67 12.04
CA THR A 183 -11.23 -5.06 12.51
C THR A 183 -11.98 -6.04 11.60
N ASP A 184 -13.15 -5.65 11.11
CA ASP A 184 -14.01 -6.51 10.28
C ASP A 184 -13.92 -6.21 8.78
N VAL A 185 -13.13 -5.22 8.36
CA VAL A 185 -12.92 -4.91 6.94
C VAL A 185 -12.10 -6.03 6.30
N ARG A 186 -12.55 -6.52 5.15
CA ARG A 186 -11.79 -7.49 4.35
C ARG A 186 -10.76 -6.74 3.51
N VAL A 187 -9.50 -7.15 3.61
CA VAL A 187 -8.37 -6.46 3.00
C VAL A 187 -7.58 -7.41 2.10
N LEU A 188 -7.31 -6.97 0.88
CA LEU A 188 -6.34 -7.57 -0.03
C LEU A 188 -5.16 -6.62 -0.21
N VAL A 189 -3.94 -7.07 0.04
CA VAL A 189 -2.72 -6.40 -0.41
C VAL A 189 -2.21 -7.14 -1.64
N VAL A 190 -1.99 -6.45 -2.76
CA VAL A 190 -1.48 -7.02 -4.01
C VAL A 190 -0.07 -6.50 -4.24
N THR A 191 0.87 -7.41 -4.50
CA THR A 191 2.28 -7.07 -4.73
C THR A 191 2.77 -7.71 -6.02
N ALA A 192 3.38 -6.90 -6.89
CA ALA A 192 3.97 -7.34 -8.12
C ALA A 192 5.40 -7.85 -7.92
N GLN A 193 5.73 -8.89 -8.69
CA GLN A 193 6.97 -9.66 -8.52
C GLN A 193 8.23 -8.80 -8.60
N ALA A 194 8.30 -7.87 -9.56
CA ALA A 194 9.49 -7.07 -9.83
C ALA A 194 9.49 -5.70 -9.15
N SER A 195 8.44 -5.39 -8.39
CA SER A 195 8.33 -4.11 -7.70
C SER A 195 9.25 -4.05 -6.49
N TYR A 196 9.70 -2.84 -6.13
CA TYR A 196 10.44 -2.61 -4.90
C TYR A 196 9.59 -2.94 -3.64
N HIS A 197 8.26 -2.95 -3.76
CA HIS A 197 7.33 -3.39 -2.73
C HIS A 197 7.44 -4.89 -2.38
N ALA A 198 7.94 -5.72 -3.30
CA ALA A 198 8.17 -7.15 -3.05
C ALA A 198 9.10 -7.40 -1.84
N GLN A 199 9.94 -6.40 -1.50
CA GLN A 199 10.83 -6.46 -0.35
C GLN A 199 10.12 -6.31 1.00
N TYR A 200 8.96 -5.63 1.07
CA TYR A 200 8.40 -5.18 2.35
C TYR A 200 6.88 -5.26 2.51
N ASP A 201 6.08 -5.47 1.46
CA ASP A 201 4.62 -5.51 1.61
C ASP A 201 4.15 -6.62 2.58
N TRP A 202 4.98 -7.66 2.79
CA TRP A 202 4.79 -8.65 3.86
C TRP A 202 4.61 -8.01 5.24
N ALA A 203 5.29 -6.88 5.51
CA ALA A 203 5.23 -6.16 6.76
C ALA A 203 3.95 -5.33 6.90
N ILE A 204 3.39 -4.79 5.81
CA ILE A 204 2.07 -4.15 5.82
C ILE A 204 1.01 -5.18 6.19
N VAL A 205 1.05 -6.36 5.54
CA VAL A 205 0.12 -7.45 5.81
C VAL A 205 0.24 -7.92 7.27
N ARG A 206 1.47 -8.09 7.77
CA ARG A 206 1.71 -8.47 9.17
C ARG A 206 1.23 -7.39 10.13
N TYR A 207 1.46 -6.11 9.85
CA TYR A 207 1.02 -5.01 10.68
C TYR A 207 -0.50 -4.93 10.79
N LEU A 208 -1.22 -5.05 9.67
CA LEU A 208 -2.69 -5.04 9.67
C LEU A 208 -3.26 -6.17 10.54
N ARG A 209 -2.70 -7.38 10.43
CA ARG A 209 -3.08 -8.54 11.26
C ARG A 209 -2.74 -8.29 12.74
N GLN A 210 -1.54 -7.78 13.03
CA GLN A 210 -1.08 -7.44 14.37
C GLN A 210 -1.97 -6.36 15.02
N ALA A 211 -2.45 -5.42 14.22
CA ALA A 211 -3.37 -4.35 14.63
C ALA A 211 -4.85 -4.79 14.58
N GLY A 212 -5.14 -6.09 14.53
CA GLY A 212 -6.49 -6.61 14.76
C GLY A 212 -7.40 -6.66 13.53
N VAL A 213 -6.91 -6.39 12.33
CA VAL A 213 -7.68 -6.61 11.10
C VAL A 213 -7.77 -8.11 10.84
N ARG A 214 -8.97 -8.67 10.96
CA ARG A 214 -9.18 -10.13 11.00
C ARG A 214 -8.98 -10.81 9.65
N ARG A 215 -9.30 -10.10 8.55
CA ARG A 215 -9.36 -10.65 7.19
C ARG A 215 -8.39 -9.92 6.28
N VAL A 216 -7.11 -10.27 6.36
CA VAL A 216 -6.04 -9.70 5.53
C VAL A 216 -5.40 -10.80 4.70
N GLU A 217 -5.47 -10.66 3.39
CA GLU A 217 -4.85 -11.54 2.41
C GLU A 217 -3.73 -10.82 1.66
N HIS A 218 -2.66 -11.54 1.35
CA HIS A 218 -1.55 -11.06 0.52
C HIS A 218 -1.57 -11.82 -0.79
N MET A 219 -1.78 -11.12 -1.90
CA MET A 219 -1.69 -11.68 -3.24
C MET A 219 -0.39 -11.22 -3.88
N ARG A 220 0.59 -12.13 -3.89
CA ARG A 220 1.81 -11.98 -4.68
C ARG A 220 1.51 -12.49 -6.08
N LEU A 221 1.74 -11.66 -7.10
CA LEU A 221 1.30 -11.98 -8.47
C LEU A 221 1.95 -13.26 -9.02
N GLU A 222 3.22 -13.51 -8.66
CA GLU A 222 3.95 -14.70 -9.07
C GLU A 222 3.35 -16.01 -8.54
N GLU A 223 2.67 -15.97 -7.39
CA GLU A 223 1.94 -17.11 -6.81
C GLU A 223 0.62 -17.39 -7.54
N ARG A 224 0.17 -16.43 -8.37
CA ARG A 224 -1.00 -16.56 -9.26
C ARG A 224 -0.59 -16.84 -10.71
N GLY A 225 0.68 -17.15 -10.96
CA GLY A 225 1.21 -17.39 -12.31
C GLY A 225 1.34 -16.12 -13.16
N ILE A 226 1.33 -14.94 -12.53
CA ILE A 226 1.46 -13.64 -13.20
C ILE A 226 2.86 -13.10 -12.89
N TYR A 227 3.72 -13.03 -13.91
CA TYR A 227 5.14 -12.74 -13.75
C TYR A 227 5.58 -11.45 -14.43
N GLY A 228 6.63 -10.86 -13.88
CA GLY A 228 7.37 -9.75 -14.47
C GLY A 228 6.71 -8.38 -14.36
N ASN A 229 5.65 -8.26 -13.55
CA ASN A 229 5.01 -6.99 -13.27
C ASN A 229 5.84 -6.12 -12.31
N GLY A 230 5.83 -4.81 -12.55
CA GLY A 230 6.40 -3.79 -11.68
C GLY A 230 5.33 -3.01 -10.91
N HIS A 231 5.73 -1.87 -10.33
CA HIS A 231 4.88 -1.06 -9.45
C HIS A 231 3.58 -0.56 -10.12
N MET A 232 3.62 -0.36 -11.44
CA MET A 232 2.52 0.14 -12.25
C MET A 232 1.73 -0.99 -12.93
N MET A 233 1.55 -2.13 -12.24
CA MET A 233 0.96 -3.37 -12.79
C MET A 233 -0.35 -3.21 -13.59
N PHE A 234 -1.14 -2.17 -13.31
CA PHE A 234 -2.39 -1.87 -14.02
C PHE A 234 -2.19 -1.14 -15.37
N MET A 235 -0.99 -0.61 -15.64
CA MET A 235 -0.59 0.00 -16.91
C MET A 235 0.25 -0.94 -17.79
N GLU A 236 0.56 -2.14 -17.29
CA GLU A 236 1.47 -3.08 -17.96
C GLU A 236 0.74 -4.03 -18.92
N ARG A 237 1.48 -4.71 -19.81
CA ARG A 237 0.93 -5.48 -20.95
C ARG A 237 -0.06 -6.58 -20.54
N ASN A 238 0.08 -7.12 -19.35
CA ASN A 238 -0.77 -8.18 -18.80
C ASN A 238 -1.72 -7.67 -17.69
N SER A 239 -2.00 -6.37 -17.64
CA SER A 239 -2.88 -5.75 -16.62
C SER A 239 -4.26 -6.41 -16.51
N ASN A 240 -4.81 -6.92 -17.62
CA ASN A 240 -6.06 -7.68 -17.62
C ASN A 240 -5.97 -8.97 -16.78
N ALA A 241 -4.82 -9.64 -16.74
CA ALA A 241 -4.62 -10.82 -15.90
C ALA A 241 -4.60 -10.45 -14.42
N VAL A 242 -3.93 -9.34 -14.08
CA VAL A 242 -3.89 -8.78 -12.71
C VAL A 242 -5.31 -8.41 -12.26
N ALA A 243 -6.04 -7.65 -13.09
CA ALA A 243 -7.41 -7.24 -12.81
C ALA A 243 -8.33 -8.45 -12.61
N ALA A 244 -8.18 -9.52 -13.43
CA ALA A 244 -8.99 -10.72 -13.31
C ALA A 244 -8.78 -11.46 -11.97
N GLU A 245 -7.56 -11.52 -11.43
CA GLU A 245 -7.31 -12.09 -10.09
C GLU A 245 -7.92 -11.23 -8.98
N VAL A 246 -7.79 -9.91 -9.07
CA VAL A 246 -8.41 -8.99 -8.11
C VAL A 246 -9.93 -9.10 -8.13
N VAL A 247 -10.55 -9.14 -9.31
CA VAL A 247 -12.00 -9.33 -9.47
C VAL A 247 -12.44 -10.69 -8.94
N ARG A 248 -11.73 -11.78 -9.25
CA ARG A 248 -12.00 -13.10 -8.66
C ARG A 248 -12.01 -13.06 -7.14
N TRP A 249 -11.05 -12.36 -6.53
CA TRP A 249 -10.99 -12.23 -5.07
C TRP A 249 -12.17 -11.45 -4.49
N ILE A 250 -12.57 -10.36 -5.16
CA ILE A 250 -13.74 -9.55 -4.80
C ILE A 250 -15.02 -10.39 -4.89
N GLU A 251 -15.21 -11.11 -5.99
CA GLU A 251 -16.41 -11.93 -6.23
C GLU A 251 -16.48 -13.20 -5.36
N ALA A 252 -15.33 -13.71 -4.90
CA ALA A 252 -15.27 -14.83 -3.98
C ALA A 252 -15.75 -14.50 -2.55
N ASP A 253 -16.18 -13.28 -2.28
CA ASP A 253 -16.77 -12.93 -0.99
C ASP A 253 -18.13 -13.59 -0.80
N THR A 254 -18.14 -14.66 -0.02
CA THR A 254 -19.33 -15.44 0.30
C THR A 254 -20.17 -14.83 1.42
N VAL A 255 -19.81 -13.66 1.95
CA VAL A 255 -20.71 -12.89 2.83
C VAL A 255 -21.75 -12.22 1.95
N VAL A 256 -22.81 -12.99 1.76
CA VAL A 256 -24.06 -12.81 1.02
C VAL A 256 -24.62 -11.38 1.05
N ALA A 257 -25.23 -11.03 -0.09
CA ALA A 257 -26.17 -9.93 -0.29
C ALA A 257 -27.22 -9.75 0.83
#